data_AF-A0A5N9CB79-F1
#
_entry.id   AF-A0A5N9CB79-F1
#
_cell.length_a   1.000
_cell.length_b   1.000
_cell.length_c   1.000
_cell.angle_alpha   90.00
_cell.angle_beta   90.00
_cell.angle_gamma   90.00
#
_symmetry.space_group_name_H-M   'P 1'
#
loop_
_entity.id
_entity.type
_entity.pdbx_description
1 polymer ?
#
loop_
_entity_poly.entity_id
_entity_poly.type
_entity_poly.pdbx_seq_one_letter_code
_entity_poly.pdbx_strand_id
1 'polypeptide(L)'
;MSIPSKPDRRSNFIGIFFALSAAISYGISQVVAKKIVTDYAEPQVAAVTGIFFGMIGMFIVGLKDLPKDLKSPRQAQMFIVISGIFSSMGVLFLFLALDRSPVVVVTPIAATTPLIAIVLSIVFLRSLEKVTLRVILGAALVVIGIALVVLGRST
;
A
#
# COMPACT_ATOMS: atom_id res chain seq x y z
N MET A 1 -25.00 -17.68 4.30
CA MET A 1 -23.90 -16.70 4.51
C MET A 1 -22.92 -17.32 5.51
N SER A 2 -21.92 -18.05 5.04
CA SER A 2 -20.95 -18.73 5.92
C SER A 2 -19.92 -17.73 6.43
N ILE A 3 -19.89 -17.53 7.75
CA ILE A 3 -18.84 -16.77 8.43
C ILE A 3 -17.51 -17.47 8.11
N PRO A 4 -16.49 -16.78 7.56
CA PRO A 4 -15.21 -17.40 7.26
C PRO A 4 -14.59 -17.97 8.54
N SER A 5 -14.18 -19.24 8.48
CA SER A 5 -13.46 -19.94 9.53
C SER A 5 -12.20 -19.18 9.93
N LYS A 6 -11.91 -19.10 11.23
CA LYS A 6 -10.69 -18.47 11.76
C LYS A 6 -9.46 -18.95 10.97
N PRO A 7 -8.55 -18.06 10.57
CA PRO A 7 -7.43 -18.43 9.71
C PRO A 7 -6.52 -19.44 10.42
N ASP A 8 -6.22 -20.55 9.74
CA ASP A 8 -5.32 -21.60 10.24
C ASP A 8 -3.91 -21.04 10.50
N ARG A 9 -3.24 -21.56 11.53
CA ARG A 9 -1.89 -21.11 11.96
C ARG A 9 -0.87 -21.10 10.81
N ARG A 10 -1.01 -22.01 9.84
CA ARG A 10 -0.19 -22.12 8.62
C ARG A 10 -0.48 -21.02 7.60
N SER A 11 -1.74 -20.58 7.47
CA SER A 11 -2.15 -19.47 6.61
C SER A 11 -1.57 -18.14 7.10
N ASN A 12 -1.49 -17.96 8.43
CA ASN A 12 -0.90 -16.75 9.01
C ASN A 12 0.60 -16.63 8.70
N PHE A 13 1.34 -17.74 8.73
CA PHE A 13 2.77 -17.72 8.41
C PHE A 13 3.03 -17.35 6.95
N ILE A 14 2.24 -17.90 6.02
CA ILE A 14 2.31 -17.59 4.59
C ILE A 14 1.98 -16.10 4.36
N GLY A 15 0.93 -15.59 5.03
CA GLY A 15 0.57 -14.16 4.96
C GLY A 15 1.69 -13.24 5.46
N ILE A 16 2.32 -13.57 6.58
CA ILE A 16 3.46 -12.81 7.11
C ILE A 16 4.65 -12.84 6.14
N PHE A 17 4.94 -14.00 5.55
CA PHE A 17 6.02 -14.12 4.56
C PHE A 17 5.78 -13.25 3.33
N PHE A 18 4.56 -13.24 2.79
CA PHE A 18 4.20 -12.34 1.69
C PHE A 18 4.26 -10.87 2.08
N ALA A 19 3.82 -10.52 3.30
CA ALA A 19 3.90 -9.14 3.80
C ALA A 19 5.36 -8.66 3.94
N LEU A 20 6.27 -9.51 4.43
CA LEU A 20 7.70 -9.21 4.50
C LEU A 20 8.31 -9.05 3.11
N SER A 21 7.99 -9.94 2.19
CA SER A 21 8.45 -9.86 0.80
C SER A 21 7.96 -8.58 0.12
N ALA A 22 6.72 -8.18 0.38
CA ALA A 22 6.15 -6.92 -0.09
C ALA A 22 6.89 -5.73 0.52
N ALA A 23 7.18 -5.73 1.83
CA ALA A 23 7.90 -4.66 2.50
C ALA A 23 9.31 -4.46 1.92
N ILE A 24 10.05 -5.55 1.66
CA ILE A 24 11.37 -5.51 1.02
C ILE A 24 11.25 -4.92 -0.39
N SER A 25 10.30 -5.43 -1.18
CA SER A 25 10.07 -4.96 -2.55
C SER A 25 9.72 -3.48 -2.61
N TYR A 26 8.85 -3.01 -1.72
CA TYR A 26 8.49 -1.59 -1.63
C TYR A 26 9.64 -0.72 -1.13
N GLY A 27 10.44 -1.21 -0.18
CA GLY A 27 11.63 -0.51 0.30
C GLY A 27 12.64 -0.27 -0.83
N ILE A 28 12.97 -1.33 -1.58
CA ILE A 28 13.87 -1.24 -2.76
C ILE A 28 13.26 -0.30 -3.80
N SER A 29 11.97 -0.46 -4.10
CA SER A 29 11.26 0.36 -5.09
C SER A 29 11.34 1.85 -4.79
N GLN A 30 11.17 2.28 -3.53
CA GLN A 30 11.23 3.71 -3.17
C GLN A 30 12.63 4.32 -3.36
N VAL A 31 13.69 3.57 -3.07
CA VAL A 31 15.07 4.02 -3.28
C VAL A 31 15.39 4.13 -4.78
N VAL A 32 15.00 3.12 -5.56
CA VAL A 32 15.16 3.13 -7.01
C VAL A 32 14.33 4.24 -7.64
N ALA A 33 13.09 4.43 -7.21
CA ALA A 33 12.21 5.50 -7.67
C ALA A 33 12.82 6.88 -7.41
N LYS A 34 13.38 7.12 -6.21
CA LYS A 34 14.10 8.37 -5.92
C LYS A 34 15.24 8.60 -6.91
N LYS A 35 16.03 7.56 -7.22
CA LYS A 35 17.12 7.67 -8.18
C LYS A 35 16.62 7.96 -9.59
N ILE A 36 15.55 7.30 -10.03
CA ILE A 36 14.92 7.52 -11.34
C ILE A 36 14.46 8.98 -11.48
N VAL A 37 13.71 9.49 -10.51
CA VAL A 37 13.14 10.84 -10.60
C VAL A 37 14.17 11.95 -10.44
N THR A 38 15.33 11.65 -9.85
CA THR A 38 16.41 12.62 -9.67
C THR A 38 17.33 12.67 -10.90
N ASP A 39 17.67 11.51 -11.47
CA ASP A 39 18.77 11.39 -12.45
C ASP A 39 18.30 11.09 -13.88
N TYR A 40 17.09 10.55 -14.09
CA TYR A 40 16.73 9.90 -15.36
C TYR A 40 15.43 10.37 -16.00
N ALA A 41 14.38 10.62 -15.22
CA ALA A 41 13.05 10.86 -15.78
C ALA A 41 12.18 11.76 -14.92
N GLU A 42 11.31 12.53 -15.56
CA GLU A 42 10.28 13.30 -14.87
C GLU A 42 9.35 12.39 -14.04
N PRO A 43 8.87 12.85 -12.87
CA PRO A 43 8.12 12.00 -11.92
C PRO A 43 6.86 11.38 -12.51
N GLN A 44 6.20 12.11 -13.42
CA GLN A 44 4.99 11.67 -14.11
C GLN A 44 5.29 10.50 -15.05
N VAL A 45 6.36 10.60 -15.84
CA VAL A 45 6.79 9.57 -16.79
C VAL A 45 7.23 8.33 -16.05
N ALA A 46 8.00 8.50 -14.97
CA ALA A 46 8.47 7.41 -14.13
C ALA A 46 7.30 6.66 -13.45
N ALA A 47 6.30 7.39 -12.92
CA ALA A 47 5.10 6.81 -12.32
C ALA A 47 4.25 6.03 -13.35
N VAL A 48 3.96 6.62 -14.51
CA VAL A 48 3.17 5.97 -15.57
C VAL A 48 3.86 4.70 -16.05
N THR A 49 5.17 4.76 -16.29
CA THR A 49 5.96 3.61 -16.75
C THR A 49 5.97 2.51 -15.69
N GLY A 50 6.17 2.85 -14.41
CA GLY A 50 6.15 1.89 -13.31
C GLY A 50 4.79 1.20 -13.16
N ILE A 51 3.69 1.97 -13.22
CA ILE A 51 2.32 1.43 -13.18
C ILE A 51 2.06 0.52 -14.38
N PHE A 52 2.50 0.91 -15.58
CA PHE A 52 2.30 0.13 -16.79
C PHE A 52 2.96 -1.26 -16.73
N PHE A 53 4.25 -1.31 -16.36
CA PHE A 53 4.94 -2.60 -16.23
C PHE A 53 4.41 -3.42 -15.04
N GLY A 54 4.05 -2.77 -13.93
CA GLY A 54 3.40 -3.42 -12.81
C GLY A 54 2.06 -4.05 -13.19
N MET A 55 1.25 -3.32 -13.97
CA MET A 55 -0.02 -3.80 -14.51
C MET A 55 0.17 -5.03 -15.39
N ILE A 56 1.15 -5.04 -16.30
CA ILE A 56 1.43 -6.22 -17.14
C ILE A 56 1.76 -7.43 -16.26
N GLY A 57 2.65 -7.26 -15.28
CA GLY A 57 3.04 -8.33 -14.37
C GLY A 57 1.85 -8.90 -13.59
N MET A 58 1.00 -8.02 -13.03
CA MET A 58 -0.21 -8.44 -12.31
C MET A 58 -1.25 -9.07 -13.23
N PHE A 59 -1.40 -8.55 -14.45
CA PHE A 59 -2.35 -9.07 -15.42
C PHE A 59 -2.03 -10.53 -15.77
N ILE A 60 -0.77 -10.85 -16.05
CA ILE A 60 -0.32 -12.22 -16.37
C ILE A 60 -0.68 -13.20 -15.24
N VAL A 61 -0.46 -12.81 -13.98
CA VAL A 61 -0.79 -13.65 -12.82
C VAL A 61 -2.31 -13.80 -12.65
N GLY A 62 -3.07 -12.73 -12.88
CA GLY A 62 -4.52 -12.69 -12.70
C GLY A 62 -5.35 -13.29 -13.84
N LEU A 63 -4.74 -13.62 -15.00
CA LEU A 63 -5.46 -14.15 -16.17
C LEU A 63 -6.34 -15.37 -15.85
N LYS A 64 -5.92 -16.22 -14.90
CA LYS A 64 -6.64 -17.45 -14.55
C LYS A 64 -7.93 -17.19 -13.76
N ASP A 65 -8.00 -16.09 -13.02
CA ASP A 65 -9.13 -15.75 -12.17
C ASP A 65 -10.12 -14.78 -12.85
N LEU A 66 -9.70 -14.17 -13.97
CA LEU A 66 -10.48 -13.22 -14.77
C LEU A 66 -11.91 -13.69 -15.09
N PRO A 67 -12.18 -14.94 -15.54
CA PRO A 67 -13.54 -15.38 -15.87
C PRO A 67 -14.47 -15.47 -14.66
N LYS A 68 -13.93 -15.67 -13.46
CA LYS A 68 -14.69 -15.69 -12.20
C LYS A 68 -14.99 -14.27 -11.76
N ASP A 69 -14.01 -13.37 -11.84
CA ASP A 69 -14.14 -12.00 -11.38
C ASP A 69 -15.03 -11.14 -12.29
N LEU A 70 -15.11 -11.43 -13.60
CA LEU A 70 -16.08 -10.77 -14.49
C LEU A 70 -17.54 -11.05 -14.13
N LYS A 71 -17.82 -12.15 -13.43
CA LYS A 71 -19.17 -12.47 -12.92
C LYS A 71 -19.49 -11.79 -11.60
N SER A 72 -18.56 -10.99 -11.06
CA SER A 72 -18.75 -10.28 -9.81
C SER A 72 -19.86 -9.22 -9.91
N PRO A 73 -20.53 -8.89 -8.79
CA PRO A 73 -21.53 -7.83 -8.77
C PRO A 73 -20.97 -6.49 -9.27
N ARG A 74 -21.82 -5.69 -9.92
CA ARG A 74 -21.44 -4.35 -10.43
C ARG A 74 -20.86 -3.44 -9.33
N GLN A 75 -21.30 -3.62 -8.09
CA GLN A 75 -20.77 -2.90 -6.95
C GLN A 75 -19.31 -3.27 -6.65
N ALA A 76 -18.93 -4.55 -6.77
CA ALA A 76 -17.53 -4.98 -6.59
C ALA A 76 -16.63 -4.40 -7.69
N GLN A 77 -17.10 -4.39 -8.94
CA GLN A 77 -16.38 -3.78 -10.06
C GLN A 77 -16.17 -2.27 -9.84
N MET A 78 -17.16 -1.56 -9.31
CA MET A 78 -17.03 -0.14 -8.96
C MET A 78 -15.96 0.09 -7.89
N PHE A 79 -15.93 -0.72 -6.83
CA PHE A 79 -14.88 -0.62 -5.81
C PHE A 79 -13.48 -0.93 -6.34
N ILE A 80 -13.35 -1.88 -7.27
CA ILE A 80 -12.07 -2.19 -7.94
C ILE A 80 -11.58 -0.98 -8.73
N VAL A 81 -12.45 -0.35 -9.54
CA VAL A 81 -12.08 0.84 -10.33
C VAL A 81 -11.67 1.99 -9.42
N ILE A 82 -12.45 2.26 -8.37
CA ILE A 82 -12.13 3.32 -7.40
C ILE A 82 -10.78 3.04 -6.74
N SER A 83 -10.56 1.81 -6.25
CA SER A 83 -9.29 1.42 -5.64
C SER A 83 -8.11 1.60 -6.60
N GLY A 84 -8.27 1.22 -7.88
CA GLY A 84 -7.25 1.41 -8.90
C GLY A 84 -6.90 2.88 -9.17
N ILE A 85 -7.90 3.76 -9.21
CA ILE A 85 -7.70 5.21 -9.37
C ILE A 85 -6.91 5.77 -8.18
N PHE A 86 -7.35 5.49 -6.95
CA PHE A 86 -6.67 5.95 -5.75
C PHE A 86 -5.24 5.39 -5.63
N SER A 87 -5.03 4.13 -6.00
CA SER A 87 -3.70 3.51 -6.02
C SER A 87 -2.78 4.22 -7.03
N SER A 88 -3.26 4.47 -8.25
CA SER A 88 -2.49 5.15 -9.29
C SER A 88 -2.14 6.60 -8.90
N MET A 89 -3.10 7.33 -8.34
CA MET A 89 -2.87 8.66 -7.79
C MET A 89 -1.84 8.63 -6.65
N GLY A 90 -1.93 7.63 -5.76
CA GLY A 90 -0.97 7.43 -4.68
C GLY A 90 0.45 7.23 -5.16
N VAL A 91 0.65 6.42 -6.21
CA VAL A 91 1.97 6.23 -6.83
C VAL A 91 2.47 7.53 -7.46
N LEU A 92 1.61 8.26 -8.19
CA LEU A 92 1.99 9.55 -8.77
C LEU A 92 2.43 10.56 -7.70
N PHE A 93 1.65 10.71 -6.62
CA PHE A 93 1.99 11.61 -5.53
C PHE A 93 3.25 11.18 -4.78
N LEU A 94 3.48 9.87 -4.65
CA LEU A 94 4.72 9.36 -4.05
C LEU A 94 5.94 9.75 -4.90
N PHE A 95 5.87 9.60 -6.22
CA PHE A 95 6.96 9.98 -7.12
C PHE A 95 7.21 11.49 -7.10
N LEU A 96 6.15 12.30 -7.11
CA LEU A 96 6.25 13.75 -6.95
C LEU A 96 6.86 14.15 -5.59
N ALA A 97 6.52 13.45 -4.51
CA ALA A 97 7.11 13.68 -3.21
C ALA A 97 8.60 13.29 -3.19
N LEU A 98 8.96 12.15 -3.79
CA LEU A 98 10.34 11.71 -3.92
C LEU A 98 11.16 12.64 -4.79
N ASP A 99 10.59 13.28 -5.80
CA ASP A 99 11.27 14.30 -6.60
C ASP A 99 11.69 15.49 -5.72
N ARG A 100 10.74 16.05 -4.97
CA ARG A 100 10.94 17.27 -4.17
C ARG A 100 11.63 17.06 -2.83
N SER A 101 11.56 15.85 -2.29
CA SER A 101 12.01 15.57 -0.94
C SER A 101 12.95 14.36 -0.86
N PRO A 102 13.82 14.31 0.14
CA PRO A 102 14.69 13.17 0.38
C PRO A 102 13.89 11.91 0.71
N VAL A 103 14.34 10.75 0.18
CA VAL A 103 13.71 9.45 0.42
C VAL A 103 13.56 9.14 1.92
N VAL A 104 14.55 9.50 2.74
CA VAL A 104 14.53 9.28 4.21
C VAL A 104 13.42 10.07 4.93
N VAL A 105 12.89 11.15 4.33
CA VAL A 105 11.72 11.89 4.86
C VAL A 105 10.42 11.30 4.31
N VAL A 106 10.41 10.96 3.02
CA VAL A 106 9.20 10.52 2.33
C VAL A 106 8.81 9.11 2.78
N THR A 107 9.75 8.17 2.94
CA THR A 107 9.43 6.78 3.26
C THR A 107 8.77 6.59 4.62
N PRO A 108 9.19 7.27 5.72
CA PRO A 108 8.53 7.14 7.01
C PRO A 108 7.13 7.78 6.98
N ILE A 109 6.98 8.93 6.31
CA ILE A 109 5.65 9.55 6.12
C ILE A 109 4.74 8.61 5.32
N ALA A 110 5.23 8.00 4.24
CA ALA A 110 4.46 7.03 3.47
C ALA A 110 4.08 5.79 4.32
N ALA A 111 4.95 5.37 5.25
CA ALA A 111 4.69 4.27 6.18
C ALA A 111 3.58 4.55 7.21
N THR A 112 3.03 5.77 7.26
CA THR A 112 1.81 6.09 8.04
C THR A 112 0.53 5.54 7.41
N THR A 113 0.58 4.92 6.22
CA THR A 113 -0.58 4.34 5.53
C THR A 113 -1.51 3.50 6.42
N PRO A 114 -1.00 2.63 7.32
CA PRO A 114 -1.84 1.85 8.23
C PRO A 114 -2.73 2.70 9.14
N LEU A 115 -2.31 3.92 9.51
CA LEU A 115 -3.13 4.82 10.34
C LEU A 115 -4.35 5.30 9.58
N ILE A 116 -4.14 5.74 8.33
CA ILE A 116 -5.22 6.14 7.43
C ILE A 116 -6.14 4.96 7.17
N ALA A 117 -5.58 3.77 6.94
CA ALA A 117 -6.36 2.55 6.78
C ALA A 117 -7.21 2.22 8.01
N ILE A 118 -6.68 2.34 9.24
CA ILE A 118 -7.46 2.13 10.47
C ILE A 118 -8.61 3.14 10.57
N VAL A 119 -8.35 4.43 10.31
CA VAL A 119 -9.40 5.46 10.34
C VAL A 119 -10.49 5.15 9.32
N LEU A 120 -10.12 4.82 8.08
CA LEU A 120 -11.06 4.45 7.04
C LEU A 120 -11.80 3.14 7.37
N SER A 121 -11.13 2.14 7.93
CA SER A 121 -11.78 0.91 8.42
C SER A 121 -12.82 1.21 9.50
N ILE A 122 -12.54 2.13 10.43
CA ILE A 122 -13.52 2.57 11.43
C ILE A 122 -14.68 3.31 10.76
N VAL A 123 -14.45 4.13 9.75
CA VAL A 123 -15.53 4.90 9.11
C VAL A 123 -16.41 4.01 8.21
N PHE A 124 -15.79 3.16 7.39
CA PHE A 124 -16.46 2.42 6.31
C PHE A 124 -16.70 0.93 6.62
N LEU A 125 -15.86 0.30 7.44
CA LEU A 125 -15.88 -1.15 7.73
C LEU A 125 -16.26 -1.47 9.19
N ARG A 126 -16.89 -0.52 9.88
CA ARG A 126 -17.35 -0.59 11.29
C ARG A 126 -18.03 -1.90 11.69
N SER A 127 -18.71 -2.57 10.75
CA SER A 127 -19.45 -3.82 10.96
C SER A 127 -18.61 -5.10 10.80
N LEU A 128 -17.42 -5.02 10.17
CA LEU A 128 -16.57 -6.16 9.80
C LEU A 128 -15.32 -6.27 10.68
N GLU A 129 -14.72 -5.14 11.09
CA GLU A 129 -13.53 -5.11 11.95
C GLU A 129 -13.81 -4.49 13.31
N LYS A 130 -13.65 -5.28 14.38
CA LYS A 130 -13.62 -4.73 15.75
C LYS A 130 -12.23 -4.15 16.00
N VAL A 131 -12.10 -2.83 15.94
CA VAL A 131 -10.87 -2.15 16.36
C VAL A 131 -10.67 -2.37 17.86
N THR A 132 -9.66 -3.16 18.20
CA THR A 132 -9.31 -3.46 19.60
C THR A 132 -8.31 -2.44 20.13
N LEU A 133 -8.26 -2.29 21.46
CA LEU A 133 -7.30 -1.41 22.13
C LEU A 133 -5.84 -1.69 21.72
N ARG A 134 -5.52 -2.95 21.41
CA ARG A 134 -4.19 -3.39 20.94
C ARG A 134 -3.82 -2.80 19.58
N VAL A 135 -4.79 -2.69 18.66
CA VAL A 135 -4.60 -2.08 17.34
C VAL A 135 -4.32 -0.58 17.47
N ILE A 136 -5.03 0.09 18.38
CA ILE A 136 -4.84 1.53 18.67
C ILE A 136 -3.44 1.78 19.25
N LEU A 137 -3.01 0.96 20.22
CA LEU A 137 -1.67 1.08 20.80
C LEU A 137 -0.56 0.82 19.77
N GLY A 138 -0.73 -0.19 18.91
CA GLY A 138 0.20 -0.45 17.81
C GLY A 138 0.27 0.72 16.82
N ALA A 139 -0.87 1.29 16.45
CA ALA A 139 -0.95 2.48 15.61
C ALA A 139 -0.22 3.69 16.24
N ALA A 140 -0.45 3.96 17.52
CA ALA A 140 0.24 5.02 18.24
C ALA A 140 1.77 4.82 18.25
N LEU A 141 2.24 3.58 18.45
CA LEU A 141 3.65 3.25 18.40
C LEU A 141 4.28 3.52 17.02
N VAL A 142 3.56 3.21 15.94
CA VAL A 142 3.98 3.52 14.57
C VAL A 142 4.11 5.03 14.36
N VAL A 143 3.13 5.83 14.82
CA VAL A 143 3.20 7.32 14.76
C VAL A 143 4.45 7.82 15.45
N ILE A 144 4.71 7.36 16.67
CA ILE A 144 5.86 7.79 17.48
C ILE A 144 7.17 7.43 16.78
N GLY A 145 7.29 6.19 16.26
CA GLY A 145 8.46 5.77 15.51
C GLY A 145 8.73 6.64 14.29
N ILE A 146 7.69 6.97 13.52
CA ILE A 146 7.80 7.84 12.34
C ILE A 146 8.20 9.26 12.74
N ALA A 147 7.60 9.81 13.81
CA ALA A 147 7.98 11.13 14.33
C ALA A 147 9.45 11.19 14.74
N LEU A 148 9.97 10.14 15.40
CA LEU A 148 11.38 10.04 15.77
C LEU A 148 12.31 10.02 14.55
N VAL A 149 11.97 9.25 13.50
CA VAL A 149 12.78 9.20 12.28
C VAL A 149 12.81 10.56 11.57
N VAL A 150 11.67 11.24 11.51
CA VAL A 150 11.58 12.57 10.88
C VAL A 150 12.36 13.61 11.68
N LEU A 151 12.19 13.63 13.01
CA LEU A 151 12.88 14.58 13.90
C LEU A 151 14.39 14.36 13.91
N GLY A 152 14.86 13.11 13.95
CA GLY A 152 16.29 12.78 13.93
C GLY A 152 17.02 13.17 12.64
N ARG A 153 16.29 13.48 11.57
CA ARG A 153 16.86 14.02 10.33
C ARG A 153 16.83 15.56 10.27
N SER A 154 16.07 16.21 11.15
CA SER A 154 15.99 17.67 11.25
C SER A 154 17.01 18.30 12.20
N THR A 155 17.74 17.47 12.94
CA THR A 155 18.87 17.83 13.82
C THR A 155 20.19 17.43 13.18
#